data_AF-A0A7I8EQQ1-F1
#
_entry.id   AF-A0A7I8EQQ1-F1
#
_cell.length_a   1.000
_cell.length_b   1.000
_cell.length_c   1.000
_cell.angle_alpha   90.00
_cell.angle_beta   90.00
_cell.angle_gamma   90.00
#
_symmetry.space_group_name_H-M   'P 1'
#
loop_
_entity.id
_entity.type
_entity.pdbx_description
1 polymer ?
#
loop_
_entity_poly.entity_id
_entity_poly.type
_entity_poly.pdbx_seq_one_letter_code
_entity_poly.pdbx_strand_id
1 'polypeptide(L)'
;MAYIPEEARWYLAEIVEEIKVEGTSSNVVHNNLVLIHAQSPEEAYDKAIARGEEANMTYENTDGQAVTITFRGLSELNVIMDDLEDGAEIAYEEMENLTEEEIQELLPTKGELGVFQSVESETSAPNYIAKDVMDEVMRIIQNPRQDH
;
A
#
# COMPACT_ATOMS: atom_id res chain seq x y z
N MET A 1 -4.61 24.02 -11.92
CA MET A 1 -5.86 23.33 -11.54
C MET A 1 -6.02 22.18 -12.50
N ALA A 2 -5.93 20.95 -12.01
CA ALA A 2 -6.27 19.78 -12.82
C ALA A 2 -7.76 19.85 -13.17
N TYR A 3 -8.08 19.66 -14.44
CA TYR A 3 -9.46 19.53 -14.90
C TYR A 3 -9.98 18.15 -14.49
N ILE A 4 -11.07 18.10 -13.72
CA ILE A 4 -11.73 16.85 -13.32
C ILE A 4 -12.95 16.68 -14.22
N PRO A 5 -13.03 15.64 -15.05
CA PRO A 5 -14.21 15.36 -15.87
C PRO A 5 -15.44 15.14 -14.99
N GLU A 6 -16.61 15.66 -15.40
CA GLU A 6 -17.87 15.49 -14.64
C GLU A 6 -18.26 14.02 -14.43
N GLU A 7 -17.78 13.12 -15.30
CA GLU A 7 -18.05 11.69 -15.24
C GLU A 7 -16.94 10.89 -14.56
N ALA A 8 -15.85 11.51 -14.11
CA ALA A 8 -14.83 10.78 -13.39
C ALA A 8 -15.39 10.23 -12.07
N ARG A 9 -15.18 8.93 -11.84
CA ARG A 9 -15.68 8.22 -10.65
C ARG A 9 -14.58 7.56 -9.83
N TRP A 10 -13.38 7.43 -10.38
CA TRP A 10 -12.28 6.75 -9.74
C TRP A 10 -11.20 7.72 -9.32
N TYR A 11 -10.70 7.52 -8.11
CA TYR A 11 -9.63 8.28 -7.51
C TYR A 11 -8.58 7.30 -6.97
N LEU A 12 -7.33 7.69 -7.00
CA LEU A 12 -6.22 6.99 -6.37
C LEU A 12 -5.80 7.77 -5.12
N ALA A 13 -5.90 7.13 -3.96
CA ALA A 13 -5.44 7.68 -2.70
C ALA A 13 -4.14 6.98 -2.28
N GLU A 14 -3.18 7.77 -1.79
CA GLU A 14 -2.04 7.27 -1.05
C GLU A 14 -2.28 7.42 0.45
N ILE A 15 -2.52 6.30 1.13
CA ILE A 15 -2.84 6.24 2.57
C ILE A 15 -1.57 5.90 3.34
N VAL A 16 -1.12 6.80 4.21
CA VAL A 16 0.09 6.63 5.01
C VAL A 16 -0.25 6.05 6.38
N GLU A 17 0.36 4.91 6.70
CA GLU A 17 0.23 4.21 7.97
C GLU A 17 1.59 4.07 8.65
N GLU A 18 1.66 4.35 9.95
CA GLU A 18 2.83 4.14 10.78
C GLU A 18 2.64 2.90 11.64
N ILE A 19 3.59 1.97 11.57
CA ILE A 19 3.62 0.74 12.34
C ILE A 19 4.74 0.83 13.37
N LYS A 20 4.39 0.61 14.64
CA LYS A 20 5.35 0.55 15.74
C LYS A 20 5.22 -0.77 16.49
N VAL A 21 6.37 -1.40 16.71
CA VAL A 21 6.49 -2.63 17.50
C VAL A 21 7.07 -2.28 18.87
N GLU A 22 6.40 -2.69 19.94
CA GLU A 22 6.82 -2.46 21.32
C GLU A 22 8.28 -2.85 21.56
N GLY A 23 9.04 -1.97 22.21
CA GLY A 23 10.46 -2.20 22.52
C GLY A 23 11.42 -1.88 21.36
N THR A 24 10.92 -1.44 20.20
CA THR A 24 11.73 -1.06 19.05
C THR A 24 11.78 0.45 18.90
N SER A 25 12.95 1.00 18.53
CA SER A 25 13.14 2.45 18.34
C SER A 25 12.77 2.95 16.94
N SER A 26 12.74 2.05 15.94
CA SER A 26 12.33 2.33 14.57
C SER A 26 10.86 2.00 14.34
N ASN A 27 10.26 2.72 13.38
CA ASN A 27 8.94 2.43 12.84
C ASN A 27 9.07 1.81 11.43
N VAL A 28 7.97 1.22 10.96
CA VAL A 28 7.75 0.91 9.55
C VAL A 28 6.67 1.86 9.05
N VAL A 29 6.80 2.38 7.84
CA VAL A 29 5.78 3.20 7.19
C VAL A 29 5.27 2.45 5.98
N HIS A 30 3.96 2.26 5.90
CA HIS A 30 3.30 1.81 4.68
C HIS A 30 2.73 3.04 3.96
N ASN A 31 2.99 3.13 2.66
CA ASN A 31 2.31 4.07 1.77
C ASN A 31 1.44 3.26 0.81
N ASN A 32 0.15 3.17 1.13
CA ASN A 32 -0.79 2.26 0.48
C ASN A 32 -1.51 2.97 -0.67
N LEU A 33 -1.37 2.46 -1.90
CA LEU A 33 -2.15 2.90 -3.05
C LEU A 33 -3.53 2.25 -3.06
N VAL A 34 -4.59 3.06 -2.98
CA VAL A 34 -5.97 2.59 -2.83
C VAL A 34 -6.89 3.25 -3.85
N LEU A 35 -7.64 2.43 -4.59
CA LEU A 35 -8.72 2.91 -5.46
C LEU A 35 -9.94 3.32 -4.64
N ILE A 36 -10.45 4.52 -4.90
CA ILE A 36 -11.64 5.09 -4.29
C ILE A 36 -12.66 5.41 -5.37
N HIS A 37 -13.84 4.82 -5.27
CA HIS A 37 -14.98 5.18 -6.12
C HIS A 37 -15.81 6.30 -5.45
N ALA A 38 -15.97 7.45 -6.09
CA ALA A 38 -16.68 8.61 -5.56
C ALA A 38 -17.30 9.46 -6.66
N GLN A 39 -18.33 10.25 -6.32
CA GLN A 39 -19.00 11.18 -7.25
C GLN A 39 -18.39 12.58 -7.23
N SER A 40 -17.53 12.89 -6.26
CA SER A 40 -16.80 14.16 -6.18
C SER A 40 -15.45 13.98 -5.46
N PRO A 41 -14.53 14.94 -5.61
CA PRO A 41 -13.26 14.94 -4.87
C PRO A 41 -13.44 14.94 -3.35
N GLU A 42 -14.46 15.64 -2.83
CA GLU A 42 -14.77 15.67 -1.40
C GLU A 42 -15.24 14.29 -0.90
N GLU A 43 -16.12 13.61 -1.64
CA GLU A 43 -16.52 12.24 -1.28
C GLU A 43 -15.33 11.27 -1.36
N ALA A 44 -14.42 11.46 -2.32
CA ALA A 44 -13.21 10.66 -2.44
C ALA A 44 -12.30 10.85 -1.22
N TYR A 45 -12.12 12.10 -0.79
CA TYR A 45 -11.35 12.44 0.41
C TYR A 45 -11.96 11.80 1.66
N ASP A 46 -13.27 11.99 1.89
CA ASP A 46 -13.96 11.45 3.06
C ASP A 46 -13.84 9.91 3.12
N LYS A 47 -13.97 9.24 1.98
CA LYS A 47 -13.78 7.79 1.87
C LYS A 47 -12.34 7.35 2.15
N ALA A 48 -11.36 8.06 1.62
CA ALA A 48 -9.95 7.76 1.86
C ALA A 48 -9.57 7.94 3.33
N ILE A 49 -10.06 9.01 3.98
CA ILE A 49 -9.88 9.22 5.43
C ILE A 49 -10.54 8.09 6.23
N ALA A 50 -11.81 7.77 5.97
CA ALA A 50 -12.49 6.70 6.67
C ALA A 50 -11.74 5.36 6.54
N ARG A 51 -11.22 5.06 5.34
CA ARG A 51 -10.44 3.85 5.07
C ARG A 51 -9.12 3.82 5.85
N GLY A 52 -8.41 4.94 5.93
CA GLY A 52 -7.22 5.06 6.77
C GLY A 52 -7.56 4.90 8.24
N GLU A 53 -8.63 5.53 8.72
CA GLU A 53 -9.06 5.42 10.12
C GLU A 53 -9.42 3.99 10.53
N GLU A 54 -10.04 3.21 9.63
CA GLU A 54 -10.33 1.78 9.81
C GLU A 54 -9.07 0.92 9.99
N ALA A 55 -7.92 1.35 9.44
CA ALA A 55 -6.65 0.64 9.57
C ALA A 55 -5.98 0.84 10.95
N ASN A 56 -6.44 1.80 11.77
CA ASN A 56 -5.94 1.97 13.13
C ASN A 56 -6.24 0.74 13.98
N MET A 57 -5.20 0.04 14.40
CA MET A 57 -5.36 -1.17 15.21
C MET A 57 -4.13 -1.48 16.06
N THR A 58 -4.36 -2.32 17.07
CA THR A 58 -3.30 -2.90 17.89
C THR A 58 -3.48 -4.40 17.97
N TYR A 59 -2.40 -5.16 17.78
CA TYR A 59 -2.40 -6.62 17.85
C TYR A 59 -1.05 -7.14 18.39
N GLU A 60 -0.95 -8.45 18.59
CA GLU A 60 0.29 -9.11 19.03
C GLU A 60 1.01 -9.73 17.81
N ASN A 61 2.31 -9.45 17.66
CA ASN A 61 3.13 -10.15 16.66
C ASN A 61 3.49 -11.58 17.11
N THR A 62 4.17 -12.33 16.25
CA THR A 62 4.62 -13.71 16.57
C THR A 62 5.57 -13.80 17.77
N ASP A 63 6.22 -12.70 18.15
CA ASP A 63 7.17 -12.63 19.26
C ASP A 63 6.49 -12.20 20.59
N GLY A 64 5.16 -11.99 20.58
CA GLY A 64 4.41 -11.58 21.76
C GLY A 64 4.46 -10.08 22.05
N GLN A 65 4.95 -9.26 21.12
CA GLN A 65 5.06 -7.82 21.27
C GLN A 65 3.82 -7.12 20.72
N ALA A 66 3.39 -6.05 21.38
CA ALA A 66 2.31 -5.21 20.86
C ALA A 66 2.78 -4.46 19.60
N VAL A 67 2.02 -4.61 18.52
CA VAL A 67 2.15 -3.84 17.29
C VAL A 67 1.01 -2.84 17.22
N THR A 68 1.31 -1.58 16.97
CA THR A 68 0.32 -0.52 16.76
C THR A 68 0.46 0.03 15.34
N ILE A 69 -0.64 -0.03 14.59
CA ILE A 69 -0.79 0.65 13.30
C ILE A 69 -1.55 1.96 13.57
N THR A 70 -1.01 3.07 13.07
CA THR A 70 -1.62 4.39 13.18
C THR A 70 -1.71 5.05 11.80
N PHE A 71 -2.91 5.36 11.36
CA PHE A 71 -3.15 6.21 10.20
C PHE A 71 -2.56 7.60 10.43
N ARG A 72 -1.74 8.06 9.49
CA ARG A 72 -1.04 9.34 9.57
C ARG A 72 -1.66 10.42 8.68
N GLY A 73 -2.44 10.04 7.68
CA GLY A 73 -3.03 10.94 6.69
C GLY A 73 -2.88 10.42 5.27
N LEU A 74 -3.26 11.24 4.31
CA LEU A 74 -3.05 10.99 2.89
C LEU A 74 -1.80 11.74 2.43
N SER A 75 -0.88 11.09 1.71
CA SER A 75 0.18 11.81 0.98
C SER A 75 -0.32 12.36 -0.33
N GLU A 76 -1.29 11.68 -0.96
CA GLU A 76 -1.83 12.05 -2.26
C GLU A 76 -3.28 11.59 -2.45
N LEU A 77 -4.03 12.32 -3.29
CA LEU A 77 -5.38 11.96 -3.75
C LEU A 77 -5.61 12.53 -5.14
N ASN A 78 -5.56 11.68 -6.15
CA ASN A 78 -5.70 12.06 -7.56
C ASN A 78 -6.93 11.43 -8.21
N VAL A 79 -7.50 12.11 -9.20
CA VAL A 79 -8.52 11.52 -10.06
C VAL A 79 -7.84 10.63 -11.11
N ILE A 80 -8.43 9.46 -11.37
CA ILE A 80 -8.07 8.62 -12.50
C ILE A 80 -8.92 9.07 -13.68
N MET A 81 -8.26 9.51 -14.75
CA MET A 81 -8.90 10.12 -15.91
C MET A 81 -9.45 9.07 -16.89
N ASP A 82 -8.81 7.90 -16.93
CA ASP A 82 -9.17 6.81 -17.82
C ASP A 82 -10.21 5.87 -17.17
N ASP A 83 -10.97 5.17 -18.02
CA ASP A 83 -11.75 4.02 -17.57
C ASP A 83 -10.79 2.91 -17.10
N LEU A 84 -11.17 2.18 -16.04
CA LEU A 84 -10.33 1.08 -15.53
C LEU A 84 -10.40 -0.14 -16.46
N GLU A 85 -9.52 -0.15 -17.46
CA GLU A 85 -9.35 -1.21 -18.45
C GLU A 85 -7.88 -1.54 -18.74
N ASP A 86 -7.63 -2.49 -19.64
CA ASP A 86 -6.27 -2.84 -20.06
C ASP A 86 -5.58 -1.64 -20.70
N GLY A 87 -4.43 -1.26 -20.16
CA GLY A 87 -3.67 -0.09 -20.60
C GLY A 87 -4.09 1.25 -19.98
N ALA A 88 -5.06 1.27 -19.07
CA ALA A 88 -5.47 2.49 -18.38
C ALA A 88 -4.35 3.08 -17.51
N GLU A 89 -4.14 4.40 -17.61
CA GLU A 89 -3.21 5.10 -16.74
C GLU A 89 -3.82 5.35 -15.36
N ILE A 90 -3.18 4.82 -14.32
CA ILE A 90 -3.67 4.93 -12.94
C ILE A 90 -3.11 6.19 -12.25
N ALA A 91 -1.87 6.55 -12.56
CA ALA A 91 -1.22 7.77 -12.09
C ALA A 91 -0.07 8.13 -13.06
N TYR A 92 0.25 9.41 -13.10
CA TYR A 92 1.35 9.97 -13.88
C TYR A 92 2.19 10.90 -13.00
N GLU A 93 3.51 10.80 -13.12
CA GLU A 93 4.47 11.71 -12.48
C GLU A 93 5.34 12.38 -13.54
N GLU A 94 5.42 13.71 -13.50
CA GLU A 94 6.31 14.49 -14.35
C GLU A 94 7.58 14.82 -13.57
N MET A 95 8.73 14.35 -14.07
CA MET A 95 10.03 14.63 -13.50
C MET A 95 10.86 15.47 -14.48
N GLU A 96 11.35 16.64 -14.04
CA GLU A 96 12.13 17.55 -14.88
C GLU A 96 13.61 17.55 -14.50
N ASN A 97 14.47 17.82 -15.49
CA ASN A 97 15.93 18.03 -15.31
C ASN A 97 16.73 16.81 -14.81
N LEU A 98 16.27 15.60 -15.11
CA LEU A 98 17.03 14.38 -14.79
C LEU A 98 18.23 14.22 -15.73
N THR A 99 19.33 13.72 -15.17
CA THR A 99 20.49 13.21 -15.90
C THR A 99 20.19 11.85 -16.50
N GLU A 100 21.00 11.41 -17.48
CA GLU A 100 20.87 10.06 -18.03
C GLU A 100 21.06 9.00 -16.94
N GLU A 101 21.99 9.23 -16.02
CA GLU A 101 22.22 8.34 -14.88
C GLU A 101 20.96 8.22 -13.98
N GLU A 102 20.31 9.35 -13.64
CA GLU A 102 19.06 9.34 -12.86
C GLU A 102 17.91 8.66 -13.62
N ILE A 103 17.81 8.83 -14.95
CA ILE A 103 16.80 8.12 -15.76
C ILE A 103 17.06 6.61 -15.74
N GLN A 104 18.32 6.17 -15.81
CA GLN A 104 18.66 4.75 -15.75
C GLN A 104 18.34 4.13 -14.38
N GLU A 105 18.43 4.89 -13.29
CA GLU A 105 18.03 4.44 -11.95
C GLU A 105 16.52 4.16 -11.84
N LEU A 106 15.69 4.79 -12.68
CA LEU A 106 14.23 4.53 -12.76
C LEU A 106 13.87 3.25 -13.51
N LEU A 107 14.83 2.60 -14.17
CA LEU A 107 14.59 1.47 -15.08
C LEU A 107 15.11 0.15 -14.48
N PRO A 108 14.39 -0.46 -13.52
CA PRO A 108 14.78 -1.75 -12.97
C PRO A 108 14.83 -2.81 -14.08
N THR A 109 15.78 -3.73 -13.98
CA THR A 109 15.81 -4.89 -14.87
C THR A 109 14.58 -5.77 -14.63
N LYS A 110 14.25 -6.64 -15.60
CA LYS A 110 13.11 -7.55 -15.47
C LYS A 110 13.13 -8.37 -14.16
N GLY A 111 14.31 -8.81 -13.71
CA GLY A 111 14.43 -9.60 -12.48
C GLY A 111 14.22 -8.77 -11.20
N GLU A 112 14.29 -7.45 -11.30
CA GLU A 112 14.13 -6.52 -10.17
C GLU A 112 12.68 -5.98 -10.07
N LEU A 113 11.86 -6.17 -11.10
CA LEU A 113 10.43 -5.86 -11.02
C LEU A 113 9.74 -6.80 -10.02
N GLY A 114 8.96 -6.25 -9.09
CA GLY A 114 8.42 -6.98 -7.94
C GLY A 114 7.62 -8.25 -8.27
N VAL A 115 6.95 -8.33 -9.42
CA VAL A 115 6.22 -9.53 -9.85
C VAL A 115 7.14 -10.73 -10.17
N PHE A 116 8.42 -10.47 -10.47
CA PHE A 116 9.43 -11.49 -10.79
C PHE A 116 10.39 -11.77 -9.62
N GLN A 117 10.31 -11.00 -8.53
CA GLN A 117 11.14 -11.20 -7.35
C GLN A 117 10.59 -12.30 -6.43
N SER A 118 11.48 -13.11 -5.85
CA SER A 118 11.14 -14.04 -4.77
C SER A 118 11.08 -13.30 -3.43
N VAL A 119 10.07 -13.60 -2.62
CA VAL A 119 9.87 -13.04 -1.27
C VAL A 119 10.91 -13.62 -0.28
N GLU A 120 12.20 -13.39 -0.51
CA GLU A 120 13.24 -13.68 0.47
C GLU A 120 13.46 -12.42 1.32
N SER A 121 12.75 -12.34 2.44
CA SER A 121 12.81 -11.18 3.33
C SER A 121 13.94 -11.35 4.35
N GLU A 122 15.14 -10.86 4.04
CA GLU A 122 16.06 -10.33 5.06
C GLU A 122 15.84 -8.82 5.18
N THR A 123 14.69 -8.43 5.74
CA THR A 123 14.47 -7.02 6.10
C THR A 123 14.98 -6.80 7.51
N SER A 124 15.79 -5.77 7.75
CA SER A 124 16.11 -5.28 9.10
C SER A 124 14.92 -4.59 9.79
N ALA A 125 13.75 -4.61 9.15
CA ALA A 125 12.52 -4.04 9.66
C ALA A 125 12.06 -4.77 10.95
N PRO A 126 11.44 -4.05 11.89
CA PRO A 126 10.76 -4.65 13.04
C PRO A 126 9.77 -5.73 12.58
N ASN A 127 9.69 -6.84 13.32
CA ASN A 127 8.71 -7.89 13.04
C ASN A 127 7.30 -7.39 13.41
N TYR A 128 6.48 -7.07 12.40
CA TYR A 128 5.08 -6.71 12.58
C TYR A 128 4.11 -7.80 12.10
N ILE A 129 4.59 -9.02 11.87
CA ILE A 129 3.76 -10.13 11.37
C ILE A 129 2.75 -10.52 12.46
N ALA A 130 1.47 -10.39 12.15
CA ALA A 130 0.39 -10.72 13.06
C ALA A 130 0.37 -12.23 13.37
N LYS A 131 0.29 -12.56 14.66
CA LYS A 131 0.36 -13.94 15.14
C LYS A 131 -0.79 -14.81 14.62
N ASP A 132 -2.00 -14.27 14.62
CA ASP A 132 -3.21 -14.93 14.13
C ASP A 132 -3.16 -15.24 12.63
N VAL A 133 -2.59 -14.33 11.82
CA VAL A 133 -2.34 -14.54 10.39
C VAL A 133 -1.37 -15.70 10.18
N MET A 134 -0.26 -15.73 10.92
CA MET A 134 0.73 -16.83 10.79
C MET A 134 0.19 -18.17 11.29
N ASP A 135 -0.59 -18.17 12.36
CA ASP A 135 -1.25 -19.38 12.86
C ASP A 135 -2.19 -19.97 11.79
N GLU A 136 -2.93 -19.13 11.06
CA GLU A 136 -3.79 -19.58 9.96
C GLU A 136 -2.99 -20.07 8.75
N VAL A 137 -1.90 -19.38 8.37
CA VAL A 137 -0.99 -19.85 7.30
C VAL A 137 -0.41 -21.23 7.65
N MET A 138 0.05 -21.42 8.88
CA MET A 138 0.58 -22.70 9.35
C MET A 138 -0.50 -23.79 9.34
N ARG A 139 -1.74 -23.47 9.68
CA ARG A 139 -2.88 -24.40 9.57
C ARG A 139 -3.12 -24.83 8.13
N ILE A 140 -3.08 -23.90 7.16
CA ILE A 140 -3.28 -24.19 5.74
C ILE A 140 -2.14 -25.08 5.20
N ILE A 141 -0.89 -24.83 5.62
CA ILE A 141 0.27 -25.64 5.21
C ILE A 141 0.22 -27.05 5.81
N GLN A 142 -0.22 -27.18 7.07
CA GLN A 142 -0.30 -28.47 7.76
C GLN A 142 -1.52 -29.31 7.34
N ASN A 143 -2.60 -28.67 6.91
CA ASN A 143 -3.80 -29.31 6.39
C ASN A 143 -4.17 -28.69 5.03
N PRO A 144 -3.41 -28.95 3.96
CA PRO A 144 -3.79 -28.52 2.62
C PRO A 144 -5.15 -29.13 2.33
N ARG A 145 -6.16 -28.30 2.05
CA ARG A 145 -7.51 -28.77 1.75
C ARG A 145 -7.43 -29.87 0.69
N GLN A 146 -7.94 -31.06 1.00
CA GLN A 146 -8.30 -32.04 -0.01
C GLN A 146 -9.58 -31.56 -0.69
N ASP A 147 -9.45 -30.55 -1.55
CA ASP A 147 -10.54 -30.15 -2.43
C ASP A 147 -10.44 -31.02 -3.69
N HIS A 148 -11.33 -32.03 -3.74
CA HIS A 148 -11.59 -32.95 -4.85
C HIS A 148 -12.54 -32.34 -5.88
#